data_AF-A0A392V010-F1
#
_entry.id   AF-A0A392V010-F1
#
_cell.length_a   1.000
_cell.length_b   1.000
_cell.length_c   1.000
_cell.angle_alpha   90.00
_cell.angle_beta   90.00
_cell.angle_gamma   90.00
#
_symmetry.space_group_name_H-M   'P 1'
#
loop_
_entity.id
_entity.type
_entity.pdbx_description
1 polymer ?
#
loop_
_entity_poly.entity_id
_entity_poly.type
_entity_poly.pdbx_seq_one_letter_code
_entity_poly.pdbx_strand_id
1 'polypeptide(L)' 'GVQPIRQAVFLHFASHFKASPMDRPEVDNLQFSRLTPLDGGNLTKPFSVEEVKSAV' A
#
# COMPACT_ATOMS: atom_id res chain seq x y z
N GLY A 1 9.47 -27.17 -19.61
CA GLY A 1 8.53 -26.38 -20.42
C GLY A 1 7.31 -26.03 -19.59
N VAL A 2 7.05 -24.74 -19.38
CA VAL A 2 5.87 -24.21 -18.66
C VAL A 2 5.31 -22.95 -19.36
N GLN A 3 5.98 -22.49 -20.43
CA GLN A 3 5.55 -21.34 -21.23
C GLN A 3 4.08 -21.42 -21.72
N PRO A 4 3.55 -22.60 -22.11
CA PRO A 4 2.13 -22.71 -22.51
C PRO A 4 1.16 -22.41 -21.34
N ILE A 5 1.49 -22.85 -20.12
CA ILE A 5 0.64 -22.65 -18.94
C ILE A 5 0.69 -21.18 -18.51
N ARG A 6 1.87 -20.57 -18.51
CA ARG A 6 2.02 -19.14 -18.16
C ARG A 6 1.20 -18.26 -19.11
N GLN A 7 1.22 -18.55 -20.41
CA GLN A 7 0.45 -17.80 -21.40
C GLN A 7 -1.07 -18.01 -21.22
N ALA A 8 -1.50 -19.25 -20.95
CA ALA A 8 -2.91 -19.56 -20.71
C ALA A 8 -3.43 -18.85 -19.44
N VAL A 9 -2.65 -18.87 -18.36
CA VAL A 9 -2.97 -18.17 -17.10
C VAL A 9 -3.05 -16.66 -17.32
N PHE A 10 -2.09 -16.08 -18.05
CA PHE A 10 -2.11 -14.65 -18.38
C PHE A 10 -3.35 -14.27 -19.19
N LEU A 11 -3.69 -15.02 -20.25
CA LEU A 11 -4.87 -14.75 -21.08
C LEU A 11 -6.18 -14.87 -20.30
N HIS A 12 -6.26 -15.88 -19.42
CA HIS A 12 -7.41 -16.08 -18.53
C HIS A 12 -7.63 -14.84 -17.65
N PHE A 13 -6.60 -14.41 -16.92
CA PHE A 13 -6.70 -13.26 -16.03
C PHE A 13 -6.81 -11.92 -16.76
N ALA A 14 -6.14 -11.72 -17.89
CA ALA A 14 -6.26 -10.50 -18.69
C ALA A 14 -7.68 -10.31 -19.24
N SER A 15 -8.42 -11.40 -19.51
CA SER A 15 -9.82 -11.33 -19.93
C SER A 15 -10.78 -11.02 -18.77
N HIS A 16 -10.45 -11.46 -17.55
CA HIS A 16 -11.23 -11.25 -16.33
C HIS A 16 -10.97 -9.89 -15.66
N PHE A 17 -9.71 -9.45 -15.63
CA PHE A 17 -9.27 -8.14 -15.16
C PHE A 17 -9.21 -7.14 -16.31
N LYS A 18 -10.05 -7.31 -17.34
CA LYS A 18 -10.44 -6.15 -18.15
C LYS A 18 -10.99 -5.15 -17.15
N ALA A 19 -10.23 -4.08 -16.92
CA ALA A 19 -10.58 -3.04 -15.99
C ALA A 19 -12.05 -2.71 -16.24
N SER A 20 -12.94 -3.18 -15.37
CA SER A 20 -14.28 -2.65 -15.42
C SER A 20 -14.06 -1.16 -15.21
N PRO A 21 -14.64 -0.28 -16.03
CA PRO A 21 -14.72 1.14 -15.72
C PRO A 21 -15.75 1.31 -14.58
N MET A 22 -15.65 0.47 -13.55
CA MET A 22 -16.09 0.85 -12.23
C MET A 22 -15.09 1.93 -11.87
N ASP A 23 -15.53 3.19 -11.97
CA ASP A 23 -14.77 4.34 -11.49
C ASP A 23 -14.27 3.98 -10.10
N ARG A 24 -13.00 3.58 -10.01
CA ARG A 24 -12.34 3.48 -8.72
C ARG A 24 -12.36 4.93 -8.24
N PRO A 25 -13.04 5.24 -7.13
CA PRO A 25 -13.06 6.60 -6.64
C PRO A 25 -11.62 7.07 -6.48
N GLU A 26 -11.26 8.08 -7.26
CA GLU A 26 -9.93 8.66 -7.21
C GLU A 26 -9.71 9.22 -5.81
N VAL A 27 -8.49 9.05 -5.31
CA VAL A 27 -8.08 9.57 -3.99
C VAL A 27 -7.61 11.04 -4.14
N ASP A 28 -7.89 11.65 -5.29
CA ASP A 28 -7.35 12.95 -5.73
C ASP A 28 -7.73 14.12 -4.83
N ASN A 29 -8.82 13.99 -4.08
CA ASN A 29 -9.26 14.99 -3.11
C ASN A 29 -8.77 14.72 -1.67
N LEU A 30 -7.92 13.70 -1.46
CA LEU A 30 -7.27 13.48 -0.17
C LEU A 30 -5.94 14.23 -0.13
N GLN A 31 -5.94 15.38 0.54
CA GLN A 31 -4.71 16.06 0.91
C GLN A 31 -4.07 15.35 2.09
N PHE A 32 -3.02 14.59 1.83
CA PHE A 32 -2.17 14.05 2.90
C PHE A 32 -1.24 15.15 3.41
N SER A 33 -1.30 15.44 4.70
CA SER A 33 -0.30 16.29 5.34
C SER A 33 1.06 15.61 5.24
N ARG A 34 2.05 16.33 4.70
CA ARG A 34 3.43 15.85 4.68
C ARG A 34 4.02 16.05 6.07
N LEU A 35 4.69 15.02 6.57
CA LEU A 35 5.43 15.12 7.82
C LEU A 35 6.57 16.12 7.66
N THR A 36 6.82 16.90 8.71
CA THR A 36 8.06 17.67 8.79
C THR A 36 9.25 16.72 8.95
N PRO A 37 10.49 17.14 8.64
CA PRO A 37 11.67 16.32 8.89
C PRO A 37 11.79 15.85 10.35
N LEU A 38 11.34 16.68 11.30
CA LEU A 38 11.32 16.35 12.72
C LEU A 38 10.30 15.24 13.02
N ASP A 39 9.07 15.37 12.51
CA ASP A 39 8.02 14.35 12.71
C ASP A 39 8.42 13.02 12.07
N GLY A 40 9.03 13.05 10.89
CA GLY A 40 9.59 11.87 10.24
C GLY A 40 10.68 11.20 11.07
N GLY A 41 11.55 11.98 11.70
CA GLY A 41 12.56 11.47 12.65
C GLY A 41 11.93 10.78 13.86
N ASN A 42 10.86 11.35 14.41
CA ASN A 42 10.16 10.79 15.57
C ASN A 42 9.52 9.42 15.28
N LEU A 43 9.10 9.14 14.05
CA LEU A 43 8.54 7.83 13.67
C LEU A 43 9.57 6.69 13.67
N THR A 44 10.86 7.02 13.52
CA THR A 44 11.94 6.01 13.51
C THR A 44 12.69 5.93 14.84
N LYS A 45 12.40 6.86 15.77
CA LYS A 45 12.98 6.87 17.11
C LYS A 45 12.43 5.66 17.90
N PRO A 46 13.29 4.87 18.55
CA PRO A 46 12.85 3.82 19.47
C PRO A 46 12.08 4.39 20.68
N PHE A 47 11.15 3.60 21.20
CA PHE A 47 10.44 3.92 22.44
C PHE A 47 11.38 3.87 23.65
N SER A 48 11.18 4.78 24.58
CA SER A 48 11.79 4.72 25.91
C SER A 48 11.13 3.65 26.77
N VAL A 49 11.86 3.21 27.80
CA VAL A 49 11.35 2.22 28.77
C VAL A 49 10.13 2.78 29.51
N GLU A 50 10.13 4.07 29.78
CA GLU A 50 9.06 4.80 30.47
C GLU A 50 7.79 4.86 29.62
N GLU A 51 7.91 5.18 28.32
CA GLU A 51 6.79 5.15 27.37
C GLU A 51 6.16 3.76 27.28
N VAL A 52 7.00 2.71 27.19
CA VAL A 52 6.53 1.33 27.13
C VAL A 52 5.80 0.95 28.43
N LYS A 53 6.37 1.28 29.60
CA LYS A 53 5.74 1.00 30.90
C LYS A 53 4.43 1.75 31.12
N SER A 54 4.27 2.93 30.52
CA SER A 54 3.01 3.68 30.63
C SER A 54 1.89 3.11 29.77
N ALA A 55 2.22 2.35 28.72
CA ALA A 55 1.26 1.82 27.76
C ALA A 55 0.84 0.36 28.05
N VAL A 56 1.45 -0.29 29.04
CA VAL A 56 1.21 -1.69 29.46
C VAL A 56 0.70 -1.72 30.89
#